data_AF-A0A3N5ELQ1-F1
#
_entry.id   AF-A0A3N5ELQ1-F1
#
_cell.length_a   1.000
_cell.length_b   1.000
_cell.length_c   1.000
_cell.angle_alpha   90.00
_cell.angle_beta   90.00
_cell.angle_gamma   90.00
#
_symmetry.space_group_name_H-M   'P 1'
#
loop_
_entity.id
_entity.type
_entity.pdbx_description
1 polymer ?
#
loop_
_entity_poly.entity_id
_entity_poly.type
_entity_poly.pdbx_seq_one_letter_code
_entity_poly.pdbx_strand_id
1 'polypeptide(L)'
;MFTGLDQGVETAAGHTPPFDAFVTIDGKQLQYGSRPDLRPFNGEELRRILRVGICAGCHEAGDDKVWQNYTQSSVCRREGASADLLPLVDDTAHKEKTP
;
A
#
# COMPACT_ATOMS: atom_id res chain seq x y z
N MET A 1 5.40 1.76 12.59
CA MET A 1 4.83 2.79 11.71
C MET A 1 5.92 3.19 10.72
N PHE A 2 5.67 3.16 9.42
CA PHE A 2 6.64 3.62 8.42
C PHE A 2 6.48 5.14 8.27
N THR A 3 7.56 5.88 8.47
CA THR A 3 7.58 7.34 8.35
C THR A 3 8.62 7.70 7.30
N GLY A 4 8.21 8.45 6.28
CA GLY A 4 9.13 8.91 5.23
C GLY A 4 10.26 9.75 5.80
N LEU A 5 11.43 9.74 5.14
CA LEU A 5 12.56 10.57 5.58
C LEU A 5 12.29 12.06 5.37
N ASP A 6 11.68 12.39 4.23
CA ASP A 6 11.16 13.73 3.98
C ASP A 6 9.75 13.84 4.56
N GLN A 7 9.52 14.90 5.34
CA GLN A 7 8.24 15.20 5.99
C GLN A 7 7.61 16.48 5.45
N GLY A 8 8.22 17.13 4.45
CA GLY A 8 7.74 18.38 3.91
C GLY A 8 8.21 19.59 4.72
N VAL A 9 7.62 20.75 4.44
CA VAL A 9 8.04 22.04 5.01
C VAL A 9 6.85 22.87 5.46
N GLU A 10 7.03 23.59 6.56
CA GLU A 10 6.07 24.61 6.99
C GLU A 10 6.21 25.86 6.14
N THR A 11 5.08 26.33 5.60
CA THR A 11 5.02 27.56 4.80
C THR A 11 4.00 28.53 5.39
N ALA A 12 3.99 29.78 4.90
CA ALA A 12 2.97 30.75 5.29
C ALA A 12 1.53 30.30 4.95
N ALA A 13 1.36 29.39 3.98
CA ALA A 13 0.08 28.81 3.60
C ALA A 13 -0.29 27.53 4.38
N GLY A 14 0.57 27.12 5.32
CA GLY A 14 0.46 25.88 6.08
C GLY A 14 1.49 24.82 5.66
N HIS A 15 1.29 23.60 6.17
CA HIS A 15 2.17 22.47 5.90
C HIS A 15 2.11 22.05 4.43
N THR A 16 3.27 22.05 3.77
CA THR A 16 3.42 21.57 2.39
C THR A 16 4.10 20.19 2.42
N PRO A 17 3.48 19.13 1.88
CA PRO A 17 4.08 17.80 1.86
C PRO A 17 5.34 17.75 0.96
N PRO A 18 6.17 16.69 1.08
CA PRO A 18 7.28 16.45 0.15
C PRO A 18 6.80 16.42 -1.30
N PHE A 19 7.64 16.90 -2.23
CA PHE A 19 7.28 17.02 -3.65
C PHE A 19 6.92 15.67 -4.29
N ASP A 20 7.60 14.59 -3.90
CA ASP A 20 7.37 13.23 -4.40
C ASP A 20 6.34 12.43 -3.57
N ALA A 21 5.84 13.00 -2.48
CA ALA A 21 4.86 12.34 -1.61
C ALA A 21 3.43 12.68 -2.04
N PHE A 22 2.84 11.83 -2.88
CA PHE A 22 1.44 11.99 -3.32
C PHE A 22 0.42 11.48 -2.30
N VAL A 23 0.81 10.51 -1.47
CA VAL A 23 -0.08 9.82 -0.52
C VAL A 23 0.69 9.29 0.68
N THR A 24 0.03 9.25 1.83
CA THR A 24 0.55 8.56 3.03
C THR A 24 0.45 7.03 2.91
N ILE A 25 1.15 6.29 3.77
CA ILE A 25 1.08 4.81 3.81
C ILE A 25 -0.34 4.28 4.10
N ASP A 26 -1.17 5.08 4.76
CA ASP A 26 -2.56 4.76 5.07
C ASP A 26 -3.54 5.13 3.94
N GLY A 27 -3.06 5.78 2.87
CA GLY A 27 -3.86 6.16 1.70
C GLY A 27 -4.44 7.57 1.74
N LYS A 28 -4.10 8.40 2.73
CA LYS A 28 -4.49 9.83 2.74
C LYS A 28 -3.73 10.56 1.64
N GLN A 29 -4.46 11.09 0.66
CA GLN A 29 -3.92 11.92 -0.42
C GLN A 29 -3.28 13.19 0.14
N LEU A 30 -2.11 13.55 -0.39
CA LEU A 30 -1.33 14.74 -0.03
C LEU A 30 -1.27 15.75 -1.18
N GLN A 31 -1.32 15.27 -2.43
CA GLN A 31 -1.20 16.11 -3.62
C GLN A 31 -2.19 15.71 -4.71
N TYR A 32 -2.56 16.68 -5.56
CA TYR A 32 -3.39 16.45 -6.75
C TYR A 32 -2.54 16.11 -7.97
N GLY A 33 -3.10 15.30 -8.87
CA GLY A 33 -2.48 15.00 -10.16
C GLY A 33 -2.72 16.09 -11.20
N SER A 34 -2.09 15.94 -12.37
CA SER A 34 -2.30 16.85 -13.50
C SER A 34 -3.69 16.74 -14.14
N ARG A 35 -4.42 15.65 -13.86
CA ARG A 35 -5.78 15.42 -14.36
C ARG A 35 -6.79 15.46 -13.22
N PRO A 36 -8.03 15.95 -13.46
CA PRO A 36 -9.07 16.03 -12.44
C PRO A 36 -9.44 14.68 -11.82
N ASP A 37 -9.30 13.59 -12.57
CA ASP A 37 -9.67 12.23 -12.19
C ASP A 37 -8.48 11.39 -11.68
N LEU A 38 -7.27 11.95 -11.70
CA LEU A 38 -6.08 11.23 -11.26
C LEU A 38 -5.96 11.27 -9.73
N ARG A 39 -6.17 10.12 -9.10
CA ARG A 39 -5.91 9.90 -7.67
C ARG A 39 -4.67 9.03 -7.44
N PRO A 40 -3.96 9.23 -6.33
CA PRO A 40 -2.99 8.25 -5.87
C PRO A 40 -3.68 6.96 -5.38
N PHE A 41 -2.87 5.93 -5.15
CA PHE A 41 -3.34 4.67 -4.56
C PHE A 41 -3.92 4.89 -3.16
N ASN A 42 -5.00 4.19 -2.82
CA ASN A 42 -5.54 4.18 -1.46
C ASN A 42 -4.74 3.20 -0.58
N GLY A 43 -5.05 3.18 0.72
CA GLY A 43 -4.30 2.34 1.67
C GLY A 43 -4.42 0.84 1.38
N GLU A 44 -5.57 0.38 0.89
CA GLU A 44 -5.77 -1.03 0.55
C GLU A 44 -4.93 -1.45 -0.67
N GLU A 45 -4.87 -0.60 -1.70
CA GLU A 45 -4.04 -0.78 -2.89
C GLU A 45 -2.55 -0.76 -2.52
N LEU A 46 -2.11 0.21 -1.70
CA LEU A 46 -0.73 0.29 -1.22
C LEU A 46 -0.33 -0.97 -0.46
N ARG A 47 -1.17 -1.46 0.47
CA ARG A 47 -0.91 -2.70 1.21
C ARG A 47 -0.77 -3.91 0.28
N ARG A 48 -1.64 -4.03 -0.73
CA ARG A 48 -1.57 -5.10 -1.73
C ARG A 48 -0.28 -5.07 -2.54
N ILE A 49 0.12 -3.88 -3.00
CA ILE A 49 1.36 -3.68 -3.77
C ILE A 49 2.58 -4.01 -2.91
N LEU A 50 2.65 -3.44 -1.70
CA LEU A 50 3.80 -3.61 -0.81
C LEU A 50 3.95 -5.04 -0.28
N ARG A 51 2.86 -5.80 -0.17
CA ARG A 51 2.90 -7.22 0.18
C ARG A 51 3.76 -8.04 -0.80
N VAL A 52 3.75 -7.72 -2.08
CA VAL A 52 4.55 -8.43 -3.09
C VAL A 52 6.04 -8.39 -2.73
N GLY A 53 6.52 -7.28 -2.14
CA GLY A 53 7.90 -7.14 -1.68
C GLY A 53 8.34 -8.22 -0.67
N ILE A 54 7.42 -8.72 0.16
CA ILE A 54 7.70 -9.81 1.11
C ILE A 54 8.02 -11.11 0.36
N CYS A 55 7.31 -11.38 -0.73
CA CYS A 55 7.53 -12.56 -1.57
C CYS A 55 8.75 -12.40 -2.47
N ALA A 56 8.96 -11.22 -3.06
CA ALA A 56 10.05 -10.94 -3.98
C ALA A 56 11.44 -11.13 -3.36
N GLY A 57 11.60 -10.94 -2.04
CA GLY A 57 12.88 -11.20 -1.36
C GLY A 57 13.28 -12.68 -1.29
N CYS A 58 12.38 -13.62 -1.59
CA CYS A 58 12.67 -15.06 -1.69
C CYS A 58 12.42 -15.63 -3.09
N HIS A 59 11.55 -14.97 -3.87
CA HIS A 59 11.11 -15.40 -5.19
C HIS A 59 11.48 -14.35 -6.23
N GLU A 60 12.77 -14.26 -6.54
CA GLU A 60 13.31 -13.20 -7.40
C GLU A 60 13.03 -13.45 -8.88
N ALA A 61 12.85 -14.71 -9.27
CA ALA A 61 12.66 -15.08 -10.67
C ALA A 61 11.20 -14.87 -11.08
N GLY A 62 10.98 -14.21 -12.22
CA GLY A 62 9.64 -13.92 -12.72
C GLY A 62 8.84 -15.17 -13.10
N ASP A 63 9.50 -16.30 -13.33
CA ASP A 63 8.91 -17.60 -13.64
C ASP A 63 8.73 -18.52 -12.42
N ASP A 64 9.05 -18.04 -11.21
CA ASP A 64 8.79 -18.79 -9.99
C ASP A 64 7.31 -19.19 -9.87
N LYS A 65 7.09 -20.44 -9.45
CA LYS A 65 5.74 -21.02 -9.34
C LYS A 65 4.80 -20.21 -8.44
N VAL A 66 5.36 -19.44 -7.50
CA VAL A 66 4.58 -18.56 -6.62
C VAL A 66 3.78 -17.51 -7.41
N TRP A 67 4.28 -17.08 -8.57
CA TRP A 67 3.71 -16.00 -9.38
C TRP A 67 2.60 -16.46 -10.33
N GLN A 68 2.60 -17.73 -10.74
CA GLN A 68 1.68 -18.24 -11.77
C GLN A 68 0.20 -18.16 -11.37
N ASN A 69 -0.11 -18.12 -10.07
CA ASN A 69 -1.47 -17.97 -9.54
C ASN A 69 -1.48 -17.08 -8.28
N TYR A 70 -0.64 -16.04 -8.27
CA TYR A 70 -0.58 -15.14 -7.12
C TYR A 70 -1.86 -14.31 -7.02
N THR A 71 -2.48 -14.31 -5.84
CA THR A 71 -3.69 -13.56 -5.53
C THR A 71 -3.55 -12.87 -4.17
N GLN A 72 -4.53 -12.05 -3.82
CA GLN A 72 -4.60 -11.43 -2.49
C GLN A 72 -4.77 -12.47 -1.36
N SER A 73 -5.16 -13.70 -1.66
CA SER A 73 -5.26 -14.79 -0.67
C SER A 73 -4.00 -15.67 -0.62
N SER A 74 -2.97 -15.40 -1.43
CA SER A 74 -1.74 -16.21 -1.46
C SER A 74 -0.94 -16.10 -0.15
N VAL A 75 -0.77 -17.21 0.56
CA VAL A 75 -0.02 -17.26 1.82
C VAL A 75 1.42 -17.69 1.57
N CYS A 76 2.38 -17.01 2.20
CA CYS A 76 3.78 -17.45 2.22
C CYS A 76 3.91 -18.72 3.08
N ARG A 77 4.36 -19.83 2.50
CA ARG A 77 4.46 -21.14 3.18
C ARG A 77 5.84 -21.42 3.80
N ARG A 78 6.77 -20.46 3.75
CA ARG A 78 8.10 -20.62 4.33
C ARG A 78 7.99 -20.76 5.85
N GLU A 79 8.75 -21.68 6.43
CA GLU A 79 8.88 -21.81 7.88
C GLU A 79 9.36 -20.49 8.50
N GLY A 80 8.71 -20.03 9.58
CA GLY A 80 9.01 -18.73 10.21
C GLY A 80 8.45 -17.51 9.48
N ALA A 81 7.70 -17.67 8.38
CA ALA A 81 6.82 -16.59 7.91
C ALA A 81 5.69 -16.42 8.94
N SER A 82 5.60 -15.27 9.62
CA SER A 82 4.56 -15.07 10.62
C SER A 82 3.18 -15.15 9.96
N ALA A 83 2.28 -15.92 10.57
CA ALA A 83 0.87 -15.90 10.23
C ALA A 83 0.24 -14.52 10.47
N ASP A 84 0.88 -13.67 11.27
CA ASP A 84 0.44 -12.30 11.56
C ASP A 84 0.68 -11.32 10.39
N LEU A 85 1.32 -11.78 9.30
CA LEU A 85 1.34 -11.08 8.01
C LEU A 85 0.16 -11.48 7.09
N LEU A 86 -0.78 -12.29 7.60
CA LEU A 86 -2.12 -12.41 7.02
C LEU A 86 -2.77 -11.02 6.99
N PRO A 87 -3.55 -10.75 5.94
CA PRO A 87 -3.79 -9.38 5.52
C PRO A 87 -4.56 -8.61 6.59
N LEU A 88 -4.14 -7.38 6.85
CA LEU A 88 -4.90 -6.36 7.61
C LEU A 88 -6.18 -5.92 6.86
N VAL A 89 -6.85 -6.83 6.14
CA VAL A 89 -8.26 -6.64 5.77
C VAL A 89 -9.07 -7.18 6.92
N ASP A 90 -9.48 -6.26 7.78
CA ASP A 90 -10.70 -6.44 8.55
C ASP A 90 -11.86 -6.38 7.55
N ASP A 91 -12.44 -7.53 7.22
CA ASP A 91 -13.59 -7.68 6.29
C ASP A 91 -14.89 -7.04 6.81
N THR A 92 -14.84 -6.20 7.86
CA THR A 92 -16.02 -5.60 8.48
C THR A 92 -16.44 -4.23 7.94
N ALA A 93 -15.72 -3.65 6.97
CA ALA A 93 -15.99 -2.29 6.51
C ALA A 93 -16.52 -2.16 5.06
N HIS A 94 -17.45 -3.01 4.63
CA HIS A 94 -18.33 -2.68 3.49
C HIS A 94 -19.78 -3.11 3.74
N LYS A 95 -20.46 -2.35 4.61
CA LYS A 95 -21.90 -2.11 4.48
C LYS A 95 -22.13 -0.60 4.42
N GLU A 96 -21.83 -0.01 3.28
CA GLU A 96 -22.41 1.29 2.94
C GLU A 96 -23.91 1.07 2.70
N LYS A 97 -24.72 1.61 3.61
CA LYS A 97 -26.14 1.87 3.35
C LYS A 97 -26.20 2.96 2.27
N THR A 98 -26.69 2.59 1.09
CA THR A 98 -27.17 3.54 0.09
C THR A 98 -28.38 4.30 0.64
N PRO A 99 -28.52 5.62 0.40
CA PRO A 99 -29.74 6.38 0.71
C PRO A 99 -30.93 5.93 -0.13
#